data_AF-A0A9E4IYZ1-F1
#
_entry.id   AF-A0A9E4IYZ1-F1
#
_cell.length_a   1.000
_cell.length_b   1.000
_cell.length_c   1.000
_cell.angle_alpha   90.00
_cell.angle_beta   90.00
_cell.angle_gamma   90.00
#
_symmetry.space_group_name_H-M   'P 1'
#
loop_
_entity.id
_entity.type
_entity.pdbx_description
1 polymer ?
#
loop_
_entity_poly.entity_id
_entity_poly.type
_entity_poly.pdbx_seq_one_letter_code
_entity_poly.pdbx_strand_id
1 'polypeptide(L)'
;MTLDELERDEERLEFWDRHTETAWRVRDASTWHEQPGQRLAMLAARVASVRGAPIECFGSSSLARLDAGGRPWQILQADNVLYLHPSRWKKRGRVDVGAGLLPDVVLEVDHTTDVRRWKLGMYQAWGFPEIWVLVPSKRSRRVPGLAIHVRDSAGGYRQAPESTAFPGWTADEVYRALTEEPLSAASWQALERVGRMLGERGGTTPEDDPLTRSLQARASADAVVAALRARGIDVPADVAADPDLLCGCSVDIAMAVALTCSDAADFRRRIRRAAG
;
A
#
# COMPACT_ATOMS: atom_id res chain seq x y z
N MET A 1 -28.27 -14.34 16.96
CA MET A 1 -27.66 -13.07 17.42
C MET A 1 -28.38 -11.92 16.74
N THR A 2 -29.16 -11.18 17.51
CA THR A 2 -29.89 -9.98 17.08
C THR A 2 -28.95 -8.77 16.92
N LEU A 3 -29.42 -7.67 16.33
CA LEU A 3 -28.64 -6.43 16.22
C LEU A 3 -28.32 -5.84 17.61
N ASP A 4 -29.28 -5.85 18.53
CA ASP A 4 -29.09 -5.34 19.89
C ASP A 4 -28.10 -6.19 20.70
N GLU A 5 -28.02 -7.50 20.42
CA GLU A 5 -26.99 -8.38 20.98
C GLU A 5 -25.62 -8.08 20.36
N LEU A 6 -25.56 -7.91 19.03
CA LEU A 6 -24.35 -7.53 18.30
C LEU A 6 -23.75 -6.21 18.81
N GLU A 7 -24.57 -5.18 19.04
CA GLU A 7 -24.11 -3.86 19.50
C GLU A 7 -23.54 -3.89 20.93
N ARG A 8 -23.90 -4.90 21.72
CA ARG A 8 -23.39 -5.12 23.08
C ARG A 8 -22.25 -6.14 23.14
N ASP A 9 -22.00 -6.82 22.03
CA ASP A 9 -20.97 -7.85 21.93
C ASP A 9 -19.62 -7.20 21.67
N GLU A 10 -18.68 -7.39 22.59
CA GLU A 10 -17.31 -6.90 22.45
C GLU A 10 -16.41 -7.90 21.71
N GLU A 11 -16.90 -9.12 21.46
CA GLU A 11 -16.14 -10.14 20.75
C GLU A 11 -16.08 -9.89 19.24
N ARG A 12 -14.96 -10.29 18.64
CA ARG A 12 -14.69 -10.10 17.22
C ARG A 12 -15.46 -11.13 16.38
N LEU A 13 -16.34 -10.64 15.50
CA LEU A 13 -17.09 -11.47 14.57
C LEU A 13 -16.40 -11.59 13.22
N GLU A 14 -16.39 -12.81 12.68
CA GLU A 14 -15.99 -13.08 11.30
C GLU A 14 -17.15 -12.81 10.33
N PHE A 15 -18.37 -13.12 10.76
CA PHE A 15 -19.59 -12.91 9.98
C PHE A 15 -20.79 -12.67 10.89
N TRP A 16 -21.72 -11.84 10.42
CA TRP A 16 -23.04 -11.72 10.98
C TRP A 16 -24.08 -11.44 9.89
N ASP A 17 -25.25 -12.07 10.01
CA ASP A 17 -26.42 -11.83 9.16
C ASP A 17 -27.66 -11.63 10.02
N ARG A 18 -28.32 -10.49 9.81
CA ARG A 18 -29.53 -10.11 10.55
C ARG A 18 -30.73 -10.98 10.21
N HIS A 19 -30.86 -11.42 8.96
CA HIS A 19 -32.04 -12.14 8.50
C HIS A 19 -32.07 -13.58 9.00
N THR A 20 -30.90 -14.22 9.06
CA THR A 20 -30.76 -15.58 9.60
C THR A 20 -30.33 -15.60 11.06
N GLU A 21 -30.12 -14.41 11.65
CA GLU A 21 -29.59 -14.20 13.00
C GLU A 21 -28.32 -15.03 13.29
N THR A 22 -27.54 -15.29 12.24
CA THR A 22 -26.35 -16.13 12.30
C THR A 22 -25.13 -15.26 12.59
N ALA A 23 -24.32 -15.66 13.56
CA ALA A 23 -23.05 -15.02 13.88
C ALA A 23 -21.94 -16.06 13.95
N TRP A 24 -20.83 -15.80 13.27
CA TRP A 24 -19.61 -16.59 13.38
C TRP A 24 -18.54 -15.74 14.07
N ARG A 25 -17.95 -16.29 15.11
CA ARG A 25 -16.92 -15.64 15.92
C ARG A 25 -15.54 -15.98 15.36
N VAL A 26 -14.64 -15.00 15.35
CA VAL A 26 -13.24 -15.23 15.01
C VAL A 26 -12.64 -16.18 16.06
N ARG A 27 -11.99 -17.25 15.60
CA ARG A 27 -11.12 -18.06 16.48
C ARG A 27 -9.76 -17.37 16.61
N ASP A 28 -9.09 -17.56 17.74
CA ASP A 28 -7.77 -16.98 18.01
C ASP A 28 -6.83 -17.07 16.79
N ALA A 29 -6.47 -15.90 16.25
CA ALA A 29 -5.59 -15.80 15.10
C ALA A 29 -4.16 -16.14 15.53
N SER A 30 -3.57 -17.14 14.90
CA SER A 30 -2.16 -17.46 15.14
C SER A 30 -1.24 -16.39 14.56
N THR A 31 -0.02 -16.25 15.07
CA THR A 31 0.99 -15.35 14.49
C THR A 31 1.25 -15.63 13.00
N TRP A 32 1.10 -16.88 12.55
CA TRP A 32 1.21 -17.27 11.15
C TRP A 32 0.06 -16.77 10.27
N HIS A 33 -1.08 -16.42 10.86
CA HIS A 33 -2.22 -15.80 10.19
C HIS A 33 -2.03 -14.30 10.04
N GLU A 34 -1.50 -13.65 11.07
CA GLU A 34 -1.29 -12.19 11.08
C GLU A 34 -0.04 -11.75 10.30
N GLN A 35 1.00 -12.58 10.23
CA GLN A 35 2.27 -12.24 9.60
C GLN A 35 2.14 -11.78 8.14
N PRO A 36 1.36 -12.45 7.26
CA PRO A 36 1.17 -11.98 5.90
C PRO A 36 0.55 -10.58 5.82
N GLY A 37 -0.43 -10.28 6.68
CA GLY A 37 -1.07 -8.96 6.71
C GLY A 37 -0.10 -7.84 7.10
N GLN A 38 0.76 -8.10 8.10
CA GLN A 38 1.82 -7.16 8.49
C GLN A 38 2.81 -6.92 7.35
N ARG A 39 3.22 -7.99 6.66
CA ARG A 39 4.12 -7.89 5.51
C ARG A 39 3.48 -7.14 4.35
N LEU A 40 2.21 -7.42 4.06
CA LEU A 40 1.47 -6.72 3.01
C LEU A 40 1.51 -5.20 3.20
N ALA A 41 1.33 -4.71 4.43
CA ALA A 41 1.43 -3.29 4.73
C ALA A 41 2.83 -2.71 4.41
N MET A 42 3.90 -3.44 4.75
CA MET A 42 5.28 -3.04 4.43
C MET A 42 5.53 -3.03 2.91
N LEU A 43 5.08 -4.06 2.19
CA LEU A 43 5.22 -4.16 0.74
C LEU A 43 4.44 -3.03 0.04
N ALA A 44 3.22 -2.75 0.49
CA ALA A 44 2.38 -1.67 -0.02
C ALA A 44 3.05 -0.30 0.18
N ALA A 45 3.64 -0.04 1.35
CA ALA A 45 4.40 1.18 1.61
C ALA A 45 5.60 1.34 0.66
N ARG A 46 6.29 0.23 0.33
CA ARG A 46 7.39 0.27 -0.64
C ARG A 46 6.90 0.59 -2.05
N VAL A 47 5.84 -0.07 -2.51
CA VAL A 47 5.23 0.21 -3.81
C VAL A 47 4.75 1.66 -3.86
N ALA A 48 4.17 2.18 -2.78
CA ALA A 48 3.74 3.58 -2.66
C ALA A 48 4.90 4.57 -2.82
N SER A 49 6.05 4.30 -2.18
CA SER A 49 7.25 5.13 -2.31
C SER A 49 7.79 5.13 -3.74
N VAL A 50 7.89 3.97 -4.39
CA VAL A 50 8.38 3.88 -5.78
C VAL A 50 7.40 4.53 -6.77
N ARG A 51 6.09 4.37 -6.55
CA ARG A 51 5.09 4.95 -7.46
C ARG A 51 4.89 6.45 -7.25
N GLY A 52 5.31 7.03 -6.11
CA GLY A 52 5.12 8.44 -5.81
C GLY A 52 3.75 8.84 -5.26
N ALA A 53 2.94 7.88 -4.82
CA ALA A 53 1.58 8.15 -4.35
C ALA A 53 1.19 7.19 -3.22
N PRO A 54 0.36 7.61 -2.24
CA PRO A 54 0.07 6.80 -1.06
C PRO A 54 -0.81 5.58 -1.38
N ILE A 55 -0.44 4.41 -0.86
CA ILE A 55 -1.30 3.22 -0.76
C ILE A 55 -1.62 3.03 0.71
N GLU A 56 -2.89 2.81 1.05
CA GLU A 56 -3.28 2.46 2.42
C GLU A 56 -3.65 0.98 2.49
N CYS A 57 -3.08 0.29 3.47
CA CYS A 57 -3.41 -1.09 3.82
C CYS A 57 -3.97 -1.10 5.23
N PHE A 58 -5.18 -1.62 5.39
CA PHE A 58 -5.81 -1.81 6.69
C PHE A 58 -5.75 -3.29 7.05
N GLY A 59 -5.46 -3.58 8.32
CA GLY A 59 -5.63 -4.91 8.90
C GLY A 59 -7.11 -5.26 9.03
N SER A 60 -7.41 -6.19 9.94
CA SER A 60 -8.78 -6.68 10.21
C SER A 60 -9.85 -5.61 10.01
N SER A 61 -10.61 -5.75 8.93
CA SER A 61 -11.55 -4.73 8.48
C SER A 61 -12.96 -5.27 8.43
N SER A 62 -13.88 -4.59 9.11
CA SER A 62 -15.31 -4.87 9.03
C SER A 62 -15.88 -4.32 7.74
N LEU A 63 -16.56 -5.17 6.99
CA LEU A 63 -17.26 -4.88 5.75
C LEU A 63 -18.76 -5.03 6.03
N ALA A 64 -19.53 -3.97 5.86
CA ALA A 64 -20.93 -3.95 6.26
C ALA A 64 -21.85 -3.58 5.10
N ARG A 65 -22.89 -4.39 4.87
CA ARG A 65 -24.05 -3.97 4.07
C ARG A 65 -25.05 -3.28 4.97
N LEU A 66 -25.45 -2.10 4.56
CA LEU A 66 -26.38 -1.27 5.30
C LEU A 66 -27.80 -1.37 4.73
N ASP A 67 -28.79 -1.23 5.60
CA ASP A 67 -30.20 -1.11 5.22
C ASP A 67 -30.48 0.35 4.79
N ALA A 68 -31.73 0.63 4.37
CA ALA A 68 -32.12 1.99 3.99
C ALA A 68 -31.98 3.02 5.13
N GLY A 69 -31.96 2.56 6.38
CA GLY A 69 -31.73 3.39 7.56
C GLY A 69 -30.25 3.52 7.96
N GLY A 70 -29.32 2.99 7.15
CA GLY A 70 -27.88 3.06 7.41
C GLY A 70 -27.39 2.08 8.50
N ARG A 71 -28.23 1.12 8.93
CA ARG A 71 -27.84 0.12 9.92
C ARG A 71 -27.30 -1.14 9.25
N PRO A 72 -26.29 -1.80 9.82
CA PRO A 72 -25.81 -3.05 9.26
C PRO A 72 -26.91 -4.11 9.31
N TRP A 73 -27.06 -4.85 8.22
CA TRP A 73 -27.84 -6.09 8.20
C TRP A 73 -27.00 -7.30 7.79
N GLN A 74 -25.78 -7.07 7.31
CA GLN A 74 -24.79 -8.11 7.09
C GLN A 74 -23.39 -7.53 7.35
N ILE A 75 -22.54 -8.27 8.07
CA ILE A 75 -21.16 -7.91 8.36
C ILE A 75 -20.27 -9.10 8.00
N LEU A 76 -19.14 -8.80 7.35
CA LEU A 76 -18.08 -9.75 7.05
C LEU A 76 -16.75 -9.14 7.46
N GLN A 77 -15.84 -9.93 7.99
CA GLN A 77 -14.50 -9.47 8.32
C GLN A 77 -13.48 -9.97 7.29
N ALA A 78 -12.75 -9.02 6.72
CA ALA A 78 -11.56 -9.25 5.91
C ALA A 78 -10.30 -9.17 6.76
N ASP A 79 -9.27 -9.94 6.40
CA ASP A 79 -7.97 -9.89 7.09
C ASP A 79 -7.22 -8.61 6.76
N ASN A 80 -7.17 -8.25 5.48
CA ASN A 80 -6.66 -6.96 5.05
C ASN A 80 -7.44 -6.41 3.86
N VAL A 81 -7.47 -5.08 3.77
CA VAL A 81 -7.98 -4.37 2.60
C VAL A 81 -6.98 -3.31 2.14
N LEU A 82 -6.83 -3.14 0.84
CA LEU A 82 -5.95 -2.14 0.26
C LEU A 82 -6.70 -1.13 -0.60
N TYR A 83 -6.30 0.12 -0.47
CA TYR A 83 -6.73 1.23 -1.32
C TYR A 83 -5.52 1.83 -2.03
N LEU A 84 -5.51 1.73 -3.35
CA LEU A 84 -4.53 2.38 -4.22
C LEU A 84 -4.77 3.87 -4.33
N HIS A 85 -5.98 4.36 -4.07
CA HIS A 85 -6.32 5.77 -4.09
C HIS A 85 -7.04 6.18 -2.81
N PRO A 86 -6.33 6.19 -1.66
CA PRO A 86 -6.95 6.38 -0.35
C PRO A 86 -7.69 7.73 -0.20
N SER A 87 -7.27 8.77 -0.95
CA SER A 87 -7.95 10.07 -0.97
C SER A 87 -9.39 10.01 -1.52
N ARG A 88 -9.75 8.97 -2.27
CA ARG A 88 -11.10 8.75 -2.79
C ARG A 88 -12.01 8.04 -1.78
N TRP A 89 -11.45 7.47 -0.72
CA TRP A 89 -12.18 6.74 0.30
C TRP A 89 -12.42 7.60 1.54
N LYS A 90 -13.65 7.55 2.07
CA LYS A 90 -14.01 8.22 3.33
C LYS A 90 -13.87 7.23 4.47
N LYS A 91 -12.86 7.44 5.34
CA LYS A 91 -12.60 6.62 6.52
C LYS A 91 -13.80 6.63 7.47
N ARG A 92 -14.39 5.46 7.74
CA ARG A 92 -15.58 5.30 8.60
C ARG A 92 -15.46 4.20 9.66
N GLY A 93 -14.24 3.75 9.97
CA GLY A 93 -14.00 2.62 10.88
C GLY A 93 -14.48 1.25 10.34
N ARG A 94 -15.14 1.24 9.18
CA ARG A 94 -15.61 0.07 8.42
C ARG A 94 -15.72 0.42 6.94
N VAL A 95 -15.89 -0.59 6.09
CA VAL A 95 -16.23 -0.43 4.67
C VAL A 95 -17.74 -0.58 4.49
N ASP A 96 -18.41 0.50 4.10
CA ASP A 96 -19.85 0.49 3.78
C ASP A 96 -20.06 -0.06 2.35
N VAL A 97 -20.43 -1.32 2.24
CA VAL A 97 -20.65 -2.01 0.96
C VAL A 97 -21.93 -1.49 0.30
N GLY A 98 -21.81 -1.02 -0.95
CA GLY A 98 -22.91 -0.47 -1.75
C GLY A 98 -23.15 1.03 -1.62
N ALA A 99 -22.44 1.72 -0.72
CA ALA A 99 -22.56 3.18 -0.52
C ALA A 99 -21.23 3.94 -0.64
N GLY A 100 -20.10 3.24 -0.71
CA GLY A 100 -18.76 3.82 -0.78
C GLY A 100 -17.85 3.14 -1.79
N LEU A 101 -16.63 3.65 -1.89
CA LEU A 101 -15.56 3.03 -2.67
C LEU A 101 -15.13 1.72 -1.99
N LEU A 102 -15.21 0.62 -2.74
CA LEU A 102 -14.68 -0.67 -2.29
C LEU A 102 -13.15 -0.66 -2.34
N PRO A 103 -12.48 -1.44 -1.47
CA PRO A 103 -11.04 -1.70 -1.59
C PRO A 103 -10.69 -2.21 -2.98
N ASP A 104 -9.50 -1.83 -3.46
CA ASP A 104 -8.95 -2.32 -4.72
C ASP A 104 -8.52 -3.80 -4.60
N VAL A 105 -8.08 -4.21 -3.40
CA VAL A 105 -7.73 -5.61 -3.07
C VAL A 105 -8.21 -5.95 -1.67
N VAL A 106 -8.75 -7.16 -1.50
CA VAL A 106 -8.93 -7.81 -0.20
C VAL A 106 -7.97 -8.99 -0.10
N LEU A 107 -7.24 -9.13 1.00
CA LEU A 107 -6.44 -10.33 1.30
C LEU A 107 -7.17 -11.16 2.37
N GLU A 108 -7.22 -12.47 2.13
CA GLU A 108 -7.64 -13.49 3.09
C GLU A 108 -6.51 -14.51 3.25
N VAL A 109 -6.24 -14.93 4.49
CA VAL A 109 -5.21 -15.92 4.84
C VAL A 109 -5.87 -17.23 5.28
N ASP A 110 -5.82 -18.25 4.43
CA ASP A 110 -6.47 -19.54 4.66
C ASP A 110 -5.53 -20.58 5.29
N HIS A 111 -5.67 -20.79 6.61
CA HIS A 111 -4.89 -21.78 7.37
C HIS A 111 -5.60 -23.13 7.59
N THR A 112 -6.91 -23.11 7.82
CA THR A 112 -7.61 -24.24 8.47
C THR A 112 -8.81 -24.76 7.71
N THR A 113 -9.48 -23.90 6.94
CA THR A 113 -10.87 -24.08 6.53
C THR A 113 -11.13 -23.25 5.31
N ASP A 114 -11.58 -23.93 4.25
CA ASP A 114 -11.87 -23.42 2.93
C ASP A 114 -12.56 -22.04 2.94
N VAL A 115 -11.77 -20.96 2.93
CA VAL A 115 -12.24 -19.58 2.68
C VAL A 115 -13.04 -19.51 1.37
N ARG A 116 -12.80 -20.49 0.48
CA ARG A 116 -12.95 -20.43 -0.98
C ARG A 116 -14.33 -20.66 -1.59
N ARG A 117 -15.43 -20.75 -0.85
CA ARG A 117 -16.75 -20.73 -1.54
C ARG A 117 -17.69 -19.69 -1.01
N TRP A 118 -17.95 -19.73 0.28
CA TRP A 118 -18.98 -18.86 0.82
C TRP A 118 -18.49 -17.40 0.94
N LYS A 119 -17.31 -17.13 1.52
CA LYS A 119 -16.75 -15.75 1.55
C LYS A 119 -16.48 -15.21 0.16
N LEU A 120 -15.88 -16.00 -0.74
CA LEU A 120 -15.70 -15.59 -2.14
C LEU A 120 -17.03 -15.28 -2.82
N GLY A 121 -18.08 -16.08 -2.57
CA GLY A 121 -19.43 -15.80 -3.06
C GLY A 121 -20.01 -14.49 -2.52
N MET A 122 -19.76 -14.16 -1.26
CA MET A 122 -20.13 -12.87 -0.68
C MET A 122 -19.37 -11.72 -1.34
N TYR A 123 -18.05 -11.80 -1.42
CA TYR A 123 -17.23 -10.79 -2.09
C TYR A 123 -17.70 -10.54 -3.52
N GLN A 124 -18.05 -11.61 -4.24
CA GLN A 124 -18.58 -11.53 -5.60
C GLN A 124 -19.94 -10.83 -5.62
N ALA A 125 -20.86 -11.24 -4.76
CA ALA A 125 -22.20 -10.64 -4.64
C ALA A 125 -22.14 -9.17 -4.20
N TRP A 126 -21.12 -8.80 -3.45
CA TRP A 126 -20.88 -7.45 -2.95
C TRP A 126 -20.07 -6.58 -3.93
N GLY A 127 -19.54 -7.18 -5.01
CA GLY A 127 -18.93 -6.46 -6.12
C GLY A 127 -17.48 -6.06 -5.92
N PHE A 128 -16.74 -6.72 -5.02
CA PHE A 128 -15.32 -6.43 -4.83
C PHE A 128 -14.53 -6.71 -6.11
N PRO A 129 -13.53 -5.87 -6.46
CA PRO A 129 -12.83 -5.99 -7.74
C PRO A 129 -11.82 -7.14 -7.75
N GLU A 130 -11.10 -7.35 -6.65
CA GLU A 130 -10.01 -8.32 -6.58
C GLU A 130 -9.84 -8.89 -5.17
N ILE A 131 -9.76 -10.22 -5.07
CA ILE A 131 -9.54 -10.96 -3.82
C ILE A 131 -8.29 -11.81 -3.93
N TRP A 132 -7.38 -11.65 -2.98
CA TRP A 132 -6.19 -12.48 -2.81
C TRP A 132 -6.45 -13.50 -1.72
N VAL A 133 -6.27 -14.78 -2.04
CA VAL A 133 -6.36 -15.86 -1.06
C VAL A 133 -4.99 -16.49 -0.90
N LEU A 134 -4.36 -16.24 0.24
CA LEU A 134 -3.06 -16.77 0.61
C LEU A 134 -3.22 -18.07 1.39
N VAL A 135 -2.54 -19.12 0.93
CA VAL A 135 -2.34 -20.36 1.66
C VAL A 135 -0.87 -20.44 2.08
N PRO A 136 -0.52 -20.19 3.35
CA PRO A 136 0.87 -20.18 3.78
C PRO A 136 1.49 -21.59 3.85
N SER A 137 2.82 -21.68 3.75
CA SER A 137 3.56 -22.95 3.69
C SER A 137 3.59 -23.75 4.99
N LYS A 138 3.52 -23.08 6.14
CA LYS A 138 3.59 -23.73 7.46
C LYS A 138 2.19 -24.04 7.97
N ARG A 139 1.99 -25.29 8.43
CA ARG A 139 0.77 -25.78 9.11
C ARG A 139 -0.53 -25.78 8.28
N SER A 140 -0.51 -25.40 7.01
CA SER A 140 -1.68 -25.55 6.14
C SER A 140 -1.87 -27.01 5.73
N ARG A 141 -3.14 -27.46 5.66
CA ARG A 141 -3.52 -28.74 5.06
C ARG A 141 -3.59 -28.70 3.53
N ARG A 142 -3.38 -27.52 2.93
CA ARG A 142 -3.53 -27.25 1.50
C ARG A 142 -2.18 -27.00 0.84
N VAL A 143 -2.16 -27.07 -0.50
CA VAL A 143 -1.00 -26.69 -1.31
C VAL A 143 -0.72 -25.21 -1.08
N PRO A 144 0.47 -24.85 -0.57
CA PRO A 144 0.84 -23.46 -0.35
C PRO A 144 0.87 -22.66 -1.66
N GLY A 145 0.49 -21.40 -1.59
CA GLY A 145 0.46 -20.51 -2.75
C GLY A 145 -0.50 -19.34 -2.55
N LEU A 146 -0.62 -18.51 -3.57
CA LEU A 146 -1.61 -17.43 -3.62
C LEU A 146 -2.52 -17.64 -4.82
N ALA A 147 -3.82 -17.43 -4.64
CA ALA A 147 -4.78 -17.30 -5.73
C ALA A 147 -5.28 -15.85 -5.82
N ILE A 148 -5.24 -15.27 -7.02
CA ILE A 148 -5.81 -13.95 -7.30
C ILE A 148 -7.14 -14.17 -8.01
N HIS A 149 -8.24 -13.70 -7.42
CA HIS A 149 -9.58 -13.74 -7.99
C HIS A 149 -9.96 -12.35 -8.45
N VAL A 150 -10.11 -12.16 -9.76
CA VAL A 150 -10.47 -10.87 -10.37
C VAL A 150 -11.91 -10.94 -10.85
N ARG A 151 -12.69 -9.90 -10.54
CA ARG A 151 -14.08 -9.80 -10.99
C ARG A 151 -14.13 -9.54 -12.49
N ASP A 152 -14.90 -10.36 -13.22
CA ASP A 152 -15.12 -10.18 -14.64
C ASP A 152 -16.32 -9.25 -14.92
N SER A 153 -16.54 -8.95 -16.20
CA SER A 153 -17.65 -8.11 -16.65
C SER A 153 -19.02 -8.74 -16.46
N ALA A 154 -19.12 -10.07 -16.34
CA ALA A 154 -20.35 -10.78 -16.01
C ALA A 154 -20.64 -10.76 -14.49
N GLY A 155 -19.73 -10.20 -13.69
CA GLY A 155 -19.83 -10.11 -12.23
C GLY A 155 -19.37 -11.35 -11.49
N GLY A 156 -18.82 -12.35 -12.18
CA GLY A 156 -18.21 -13.55 -11.61
C GLY A 156 -16.74 -13.33 -11.24
N TYR A 157 -16.17 -14.24 -10.45
CA TYR A 157 -14.72 -14.28 -10.26
C TYR A 157 -14.05 -15.31 -11.17
N ARG A 158 -12.96 -14.88 -11.81
CA ARG A 158 -11.99 -15.78 -12.46
C ARG A 158 -10.67 -15.74 -11.71
N GLN A 159 -9.97 -16.87 -11.63
CA GLN A 159 -8.61 -16.88 -11.14
C GLN A 159 -7.69 -16.26 -12.21
N ALA A 160 -6.84 -15.31 -11.82
CA ALA A 160 -5.89 -14.63 -12.67
C ALA A 160 -4.45 -14.98 -12.25
N PRO A 161 -3.50 -15.04 -13.20
CA PRO A 161 -2.09 -15.23 -12.89
C PRO A 161 -1.42 -13.97 -12.34
N GLU A 162 -1.98 -12.79 -12.62
CA GLU A 162 -1.49 -11.49 -12.14
C GLU A 162 -2.61 -10.65 -11.51
N SER A 163 -2.19 -9.70 -10.68
CA SER A 163 -3.07 -8.69 -10.10
C SER A 163 -3.47 -7.62 -11.12
N THR A 164 -4.74 -7.25 -11.12
CA THR A 164 -5.25 -6.10 -11.90
C THR A 164 -4.97 -4.80 -11.16
N ALA A 165 -5.09 -4.81 -9.83
CA ALA A 165 -4.77 -3.69 -8.94
C ALA A 165 -3.27 -3.37 -8.92
N PHE A 166 -2.41 -4.38 -8.98
CA PHE A 166 -0.95 -4.26 -9.00
C PHE A 166 -0.38 -4.88 -10.29
N PRO A 167 -0.37 -4.12 -11.41
CA PRO A 167 -0.07 -4.64 -12.74
C PRO A 167 1.31 -5.30 -12.82
N GLY A 168 1.38 -6.47 -13.45
CA GLY A 168 2.63 -7.22 -13.61
C GLY A 168 3.16 -7.85 -12.31
N TRP A 169 2.38 -7.83 -11.22
CA TRP A 169 2.66 -8.61 -10.01
C TRP A 169 1.95 -9.96 -10.09
N THR A 170 2.72 -11.02 -10.31
CA THR A 170 2.16 -12.37 -10.44
C THR A 170 1.79 -12.98 -9.08
N ALA A 171 0.87 -13.93 -9.07
CA ALA A 171 0.47 -14.62 -7.84
C ALA A 171 1.65 -15.28 -7.12
N ASP A 172 2.61 -15.85 -7.87
CA ASP A 172 3.81 -16.47 -7.32
C ASP A 172 4.77 -15.45 -6.70
N GLU A 173 4.93 -14.28 -7.31
CA GLU A 173 5.74 -13.19 -6.76
C GLU A 173 5.10 -12.57 -5.51
N VAL A 174 3.78 -12.38 -5.50
CA VAL A 174 3.04 -11.91 -4.32
C VAL A 174 3.18 -12.94 -3.19
N TYR A 175 2.94 -14.22 -3.48
CA TYR A 175 3.10 -15.32 -2.52
C TYR A 175 4.50 -15.31 -1.91
N ARG A 176 5.54 -15.24 -2.75
CA ARG A 176 6.93 -15.22 -2.30
C ARG A 176 7.21 -14.02 -1.41
N ALA A 177 6.86 -12.81 -1.86
CA ALA A 177 7.08 -11.58 -1.10
C ALA A 177 6.37 -11.57 0.26
N LEU A 178 5.17 -12.17 0.34
CA LEU A 178 4.42 -12.30 1.60
C LEU A 178 5.00 -13.37 2.54
N THR A 179 5.74 -14.36 2.04
CA THR A 179 6.14 -15.55 2.82
C THR A 179 7.64 -15.67 3.09
N GLU A 180 8.51 -15.06 2.29
CA GLU A 180 9.97 -15.15 2.50
C GLU A 180 10.49 -14.24 3.64
N GLU A 181 11.57 -14.67 4.29
CA GLU A 181 12.32 -13.89 5.26
C GLU A 181 13.81 -14.23 5.17
N PRO A 182 14.69 -13.26 4.83
CA PRO A 182 14.40 -11.88 4.38
C PRO A 182 13.82 -11.81 2.96
N LEU A 183 13.38 -10.61 2.54
CA LEU A 183 12.99 -10.33 1.14
C LEU A 183 14.18 -10.56 0.19
N SER A 184 13.96 -11.37 -0.84
CA SER A 184 14.94 -11.68 -1.88
C SER A 184 15.08 -10.53 -2.88
N ALA A 185 16.22 -10.47 -3.58
CA ALA A 185 16.45 -9.48 -4.63
C ALA A 185 15.38 -9.54 -5.73
N ALA A 186 14.88 -10.74 -6.06
CA ALA A 186 13.82 -10.93 -7.04
C ALA A 186 12.50 -10.30 -6.59
N SER A 187 12.11 -10.46 -5.32
CA SER A 187 10.91 -9.81 -4.79
C SER A 187 11.06 -8.30 -4.73
N TRP A 188 12.24 -7.78 -4.36
CA TRP A 188 12.53 -6.35 -4.43
C TRP A 188 12.36 -5.79 -5.85
N GLN A 189 12.91 -6.47 -6.86
CA GLN A 189 12.77 -6.08 -8.25
C GLN A 189 11.30 -6.10 -8.71
N ALA A 190 10.50 -7.07 -8.25
CA ALA A 190 9.07 -7.12 -8.53
C ALA A 190 8.34 -5.90 -7.93
N LEU A 191 8.60 -5.56 -6.67
CA LEU A 191 7.99 -4.38 -6.03
C LEU A 191 8.35 -3.08 -6.77
N GLU A 192 9.61 -2.92 -7.18
CA GLU A 192 10.04 -1.76 -7.95
C GLU A 192 9.36 -1.69 -9.31
N ARG A 193 9.28 -2.81 -10.03
CA ARG A 193 8.61 -2.89 -11.33
C ARG A 193 7.13 -2.48 -11.20
N VAL A 194 6.43 -3.05 -10.23
CA VAL A 194 5.02 -2.76 -9.96
C VAL A 194 4.82 -1.29 -9.57
N GLY A 195 5.69 -0.75 -8.70
CA GLY A 195 5.68 0.65 -8.32
C GLY A 195 5.84 1.59 -9.52
N ARG A 196 6.83 1.33 -10.39
CA ARG A 196 7.04 2.13 -11.62
C ARG A 196 5.83 2.09 -12.55
N MET A 197 5.28 0.89 -12.81
CA MET A 197 4.10 0.74 -13.66
C MET A 197 2.86 1.47 -13.10
N LEU A 198 2.68 1.45 -11.78
CA LEU A 198 1.60 2.21 -11.14
C LEU A 198 1.85 3.73 -11.21
N GLY A 199 3.09 4.17 -11.03
CA GLY A 199 3.47 5.58 -11.17
C GLY A 199 3.21 6.10 -12.58
N GLU A 200 3.65 5.37 -13.60
CA GLU A 200 3.40 5.68 -15.01
C GLU A 200 1.90 5.81 -15.31
N ARG A 201 1.06 4.89 -14.81
CA ARG A 201 -0.40 4.96 -14.98
C ARG A 201 -1.04 6.12 -14.19
N GLY A 202 -0.45 6.48 -13.04
CA GLY A 202 -0.92 7.54 -12.17
C GLY A 202 -0.43 8.94 -12.55
N GLY A 203 0.54 9.03 -13.46
CA GLY A 203 1.24 10.28 -13.76
C GLY A 203 2.13 10.75 -12.59
N THR A 204 2.67 9.82 -11.81
CA THR A 204 3.52 10.08 -10.65
C THR A 204 4.87 9.38 -10.76
N THR A 205 5.84 9.88 -10.03
CA THR A 205 7.24 9.44 -10.02
C THR A 205 7.71 9.27 -8.58
N PRO A 206 8.82 8.55 -8.30
CA PRO A 206 9.37 8.47 -6.95
C PRO A 206 9.60 9.84 -6.29
N GLU A 207 9.84 10.90 -7.06
CA GLU A 207 10.08 12.27 -6.55
C GLU A 207 8.82 12.95 -6.00
N ASP A 208 7.64 12.39 -6.30
CA ASP A 208 6.36 12.83 -5.74
C ASP A 208 6.19 12.40 -4.28
N ASP A 209 6.91 11.35 -3.85
CA ASP A 209 6.95 10.91 -2.45
C ASP A 209 7.74 11.92 -1.58
N PRO A 210 7.13 12.49 -0.52
CA PRO A 210 7.78 13.54 0.29
C PRO A 210 9.10 13.09 0.94
N LEU A 211 9.19 11.82 1.37
CA LEU A 211 10.40 11.29 1.99
C LEU A 211 11.51 11.14 0.96
N THR A 212 11.20 10.56 -0.20
CA THR A 212 12.14 10.38 -1.30
C THR A 212 12.68 11.72 -1.80
N ARG A 213 11.79 12.70 -1.99
CA ARG A 213 12.16 14.08 -2.32
C ARG A 213 13.11 14.70 -1.29
N SER A 214 12.78 14.55 0.00
CA SER A 214 13.61 15.07 1.09
C SER A 214 15.01 14.43 1.12
N LEU A 215 15.09 13.11 0.93
CA LEU A 215 16.35 12.37 0.89
C LEU A 215 17.20 12.74 -0.33
N GLN A 216 16.59 12.88 -1.51
CA GLN A 216 17.29 13.32 -2.73
C GLN A 216 17.78 14.77 -2.61
N ALA A 217 16.97 15.68 -2.06
CA ALA A 217 17.37 17.06 -1.81
C ALA A 217 18.58 17.11 -0.88
N ARG A 218 18.58 16.30 0.19
CA ARG A 218 19.71 16.20 1.12
C ARG A 218 20.96 15.62 0.47
N ALA A 219 20.85 14.51 -0.27
CA ALA A 219 21.98 13.91 -0.98
C ALA A 219 22.59 14.87 -2.02
N SER A 220 21.74 15.65 -2.69
CA SER A 220 22.17 16.69 -3.63
C SER A 220 22.89 17.83 -2.93
N ALA A 221 22.38 18.29 -1.79
CA ALA A 221 23.05 19.29 -0.96
C ALA A 221 24.41 18.79 -0.49
N ASP A 222 24.50 17.56 0.01
CA ASP A 222 25.76 16.94 0.45
C ASP A 222 26.79 16.87 -0.70
N ALA A 223 26.36 16.52 -1.92
CA ALA A 223 27.22 16.50 -3.11
C ALA A 223 27.73 17.91 -3.49
N VAL A 224 26.87 18.92 -3.45
CA VAL A 224 27.22 20.33 -3.71
C VAL A 224 28.23 20.83 -2.66
N VAL A 225 27.99 20.55 -1.38
CA VAL A 225 28.90 20.92 -0.29
C VAL A 225 30.26 20.24 -0.48
N ALA A 226 30.28 18.96 -0.85
CA ALA A 226 31.51 18.23 -1.13
C ALA A 226 32.29 18.87 -2.29
N ALA A 227 31.60 19.29 -3.36
CA ALA A 227 32.21 19.97 -4.50
C ALA A 227 32.81 21.33 -4.13
N LEU A 228 32.11 22.15 -3.35
CA LEU A 228 32.61 23.44 -2.87
C LEU A 228 33.84 23.26 -1.97
N ARG A 229 33.80 22.31 -1.03
CA ARG A 229 34.94 22.00 -0.15
C ARG A 229 36.16 21.50 -0.92
N ALA A 230 35.95 20.66 -1.94
CA ALA A 230 37.03 20.18 -2.81
C ALA A 230 37.72 21.33 -3.56
N ARG A 231 37.02 22.45 -3.77
CA ARG A 231 37.57 23.69 -4.35
C ARG A 231 38.18 24.64 -3.32
N GLY A 232 38.23 24.26 -2.04
CA GLY A 232 38.73 25.10 -0.96
C GLY A 232 37.77 26.24 -0.58
N ILE A 233 36.50 26.16 -0.98
CA ILE A 233 35.49 27.15 -0.60
C ILE A 233 34.91 26.74 0.74
N ASP A 234 35.04 27.60 1.74
CA ASP A 234 34.43 27.38 3.06
C ASP A 234 32.90 27.50 2.94
N VAL A 235 32.19 26.44 3.31
CA VAL A 235 30.74 26.35 3.16
C VAL A 235 30.11 26.58 4.53
N PRO A 236 29.39 27.70 4.73
CA PRO A 236 28.82 27.98 6.03
C PRO A 236 27.68 26.98 6.33
N ALA A 237 27.48 26.68 7.61
CA ALA A 237 26.62 25.59 8.06
C ALA A 237 25.16 25.72 7.62
N ASP A 238 24.69 26.93 7.36
CA ASP A 238 23.37 27.23 6.81
C ASP A 238 23.20 26.73 5.37
N VAL A 239 24.23 26.76 4.52
CA VAL A 239 24.17 26.21 3.14
C VAL A 239 24.13 24.68 3.16
N ALA A 240 24.75 24.06 4.16
CA ALA A 240 24.70 22.61 4.35
C ALA A 240 23.37 22.13 4.98
N ALA A 241 22.65 23.03 5.65
CA ALA A 241 21.44 22.71 6.42
C ALA A 241 20.14 23.20 5.78
N ASP A 242 20.22 23.99 4.71
CA ASP A 242 19.06 24.58 4.03
C ASP A 242 18.75 23.84 2.72
N PRO A 243 17.97 22.74 2.77
CA PRO A 243 17.51 22.04 1.56
C PRO A 243 16.64 22.94 0.67
N ASP A 244 16.03 23.99 1.23
CA ASP A 244 15.23 24.93 0.45
C ASP A 244 16.09 25.86 -0.42
N LEU A 245 17.38 25.97 -0.13
CA LEU A 245 18.33 26.70 -0.98
C LEU A 245 18.49 26.03 -2.36
N LEU A 246 18.21 24.73 -2.47
CA LEU A 246 18.16 23.97 -3.73
C LEU A 246 16.74 23.74 -4.23
N CYS A 247 15.70 24.00 -3.42
CA CYS A 247 14.30 23.91 -3.83
C CYS A 247 14.02 24.95 -4.92
N GLY A 248 14.12 24.54 -6.19
CA GLY A 248 13.90 25.39 -7.36
C GLY A 248 15.01 25.31 -8.41
N CYS A 249 16.15 24.70 -8.09
CA CYS A 249 17.21 24.43 -9.06
C CYS A 249 17.38 22.92 -9.27
N SER A 250 17.62 22.49 -10.51
CA SER A 250 18.06 21.12 -10.73
C SER A 250 19.44 20.90 -10.12
N VAL A 251 19.73 19.65 -9.72
CA VAL A 251 21.04 19.25 -9.18
C VAL A 251 22.17 19.60 -10.14
N ASP A 252 21.95 19.44 -11.45
CA ASP A 252 22.92 19.76 -12.48
C ASP A 252 23.29 21.25 -12.49
N ILE A 253 22.29 22.13 -12.36
CA ILE A 253 22.51 23.59 -12.25
C ILE A 253 23.27 23.89 -10.95
N ALA A 254 22.85 23.28 -9.84
CA ALA A 254 23.49 23.50 -8.55
C ALA A 254 24.97 23.11 -8.57
N MET A 255 25.28 21.95 -9.16
CA MET A 255 26.64 21.46 -9.35
C MET A 255 27.44 22.34 -10.31
N ALA A 256 26.87 22.78 -11.43
CA ALA A 256 27.54 23.68 -12.37
C ALA A 256 27.90 25.03 -11.72
N VAL A 257 27.02 25.58 -10.89
CA VAL A 257 27.29 26.78 -10.10
C VAL A 257 28.38 26.51 -9.06
N ALA A 258 28.29 25.39 -8.33
CA ALA A 258 29.29 25.00 -7.33
C ALA A 258 30.70 24.83 -7.92
N LEU A 259 30.81 24.39 -9.18
CA LEU A 259 32.08 24.22 -9.88
C LEU A 259 32.65 25.54 -10.42
N THR A 260 31.85 26.59 -10.57
CA THR A 260 32.24 27.85 -11.24
C THR A 260 32.19 29.09 -10.37
N CYS A 261 31.64 29.02 -9.15
CA CYS A 261 31.58 30.15 -8.24
C CYS A 261 32.96 30.51 -7.68
N SER A 262 33.18 31.78 -7.31
CA SER A 262 34.44 32.22 -6.66
C SER A 262 34.49 31.87 -5.18
N ASP A 263 33.34 31.92 -4.51
CA ASP A 263 33.19 31.80 -3.06
C ASP A 263 31.73 31.42 -2.71
N ALA A 264 31.45 31.25 -1.42
CA ALA A 264 30.13 30.87 -0.93
C ALA A 264 29.05 31.95 -1.19
N ALA A 265 29.39 33.24 -1.22
CA ALA A 265 28.43 34.31 -1.49
C ALA A 265 28.07 34.36 -2.98
N ASP A 266 29.04 34.17 -3.87
CA ASP A 266 28.82 34.03 -5.31
C ASP A 266 27.96 32.80 -5.61
N PHE A 267 28.22 31.66 -4.95
CA PHE A 267 27.38 30.47 -5.04
C PHE A 267 25.92 30.78 -4.71
N ARG A 268 25.63 31.35 -3.52
CA ARG A 268 24.25 31.69 -3.10
C ARG A 268 23.55 32.62 -4.07
N ARG A 269 24.26 33.66 -4.54
CA ARG A 269 23.71 34.64 -5.49
C ARG A 269 23.31 33.96 -6.80
N ARG A 270 24.17 33.09 -7.34
CA ARG A 270 23.92 32.39 -8.61
C ARG A 270 22.79 31.37 -8.49
N ILE A 271 22.72 30.63 -7.38
CA ILE A 271 21.63 29.68 -7.13
C ILE A 271 20.28 30.39 -7.02
N ARG A 272 20.17 31.46 -6.22
CA ARG A 272 18.92 32.23 -6.12
C ARG A 272 18.47 32.82 -7.45
N ARG A 273 19.42 33.21 -8.30
CA ARG A 273 19.12 33.69 -9.65
C ARG A 273 18.65 32.58 -10.59
N ALA A 274 19.10 31.35 -10.38
CA ALA A 274 18.68 30.20 -11.19
C ALA A 274 17.35 29.60 -10.70
N ALA A 275 16.98 29.81 -9.44
CA ALA A 275 15.74 29.33 -8.83
C ALA A 275 14.53 30.26 -9.04
N GLY A 276 14.72 31.50 -9.51
CA GLY A 276 13.67 32.48 -9.77
C GLY A 276 13.60 32.88 -11.23
#